data_AF-A0A2L0EP79-F1
#
_entry.id   AF-A0A2L0EP79-F1
#
_cell.length_a   1.000
_cell.length_b   1.000
_cell.length_c   1.000
_cell.angle_alpha   90.00
_cell.angle_beta   90.00
_cell.angle_gamma   90.00
#
_symmetry.space_group_name_H-M   'P 1'
#
loop_
_entity.id
_entity.type
_entity.pdbx_description
1 polymer ?
#
loop_
_entity_poly.entity_id
_entity_poly.type
_entity_poly.pdbx_seq_one_letter_code
_entity_poly.pdbx_strand_id
1 'polypeptide(L)'
;MALRERRVSPADCALALAIPLTKAEFFGDLAEGAPKDFARSVARRLPALRREVLWDDHYGPLAGLVERVASDARAHGVTVATGVTLADLRALLARHAAVTLVAHWRFPPILPGDIVDAGEIVAALARPSCAVTRHLKEHLGAKQPDLLAPGAAAGRDPAALCASLAAALNDALEPTRLHYEGPRNPAPPGPDGAPAPPLRLTRVAVEEAFPRALRGGPAVELSERLHPVGDVVEAVPDGFDGVIDLSVCNSIILGEAIKRRRGACLVVVNERPAMLSFRMVRYKYIIRDLHREPARYTDVMIRLSEAVLDRRL
;
A
#
# COMPACT_ATOMS: atom_id res chain seq x y z
N MET A 1 17.19 -18.47 -10.63
CA MET A 1 17.39 -19.20 -9.35
C MET A 1 16.08 -19.15 -8.58
N ALA A 2 15.46 -20.28 -8.26
CA ALA A 2 14.21 -20.27 -7.49
C ALA A 2 14.47 -19.70 -6.09
N LEU A 3 13.73 -18.67 -5.67
CA LEU A 3 13.80 -18.14 -4.30
C LEU A 3 13.43 -19.27 -3.34
N ARG A 4 14.38 -19.71 -2.51
CA ARG A 4 14.15 -20.72 -1.48
C ARG A 4 13.88 -20.01 -0.18
N GLU A 5 12.60 -19.86 0.17
CA GLU A 5 12.19 -19.38 1.48
C GLU A 5 12.75 -20.29 2.58
N ARG A 6 13.37 -19.69 3.61
CA ARG A 6 13.82 -20.40 4.80
C ARG A 6 12.64 -20.81 5.68
N ARG A 7 12.80 -21.91 6.43
CA ARG A 7 11.86 -22.23 7.51
C ARG A 7 12.04 -21.20 8.62
N VAL A 8 10.94 -20.74 9.19
CA VAL A 8 10.88 -19.76 10.27
C VAL A 8 10.12 -20.34 11.46
N SER A 9 10.43 -19.85 12.64
CA SER A 9 9.68 -20.02 13.88
C SER A 9 9.12 -18.66 14.33
N PRO A 10 8.24 -18.60 15.35
CA PRO A 10 7.74 -17.31 15.83
C PRO A 10 8.83 -16.30 16.23
N ALA A 11 9.98 -16.75 16.76
CA ALA A 11 11.09 -15.87 17.13
C ALA A 11 11.75 -15.17 15.92
N ASP A 12 11.61 -15.76 14.73
CA ASP A 12 12.08 -15.19 13.47
C ASP A 12 11.06 -14.22 12.85
N CYS A 13 9.89 -14.04 13.48
CA CYS A 13 8.79 -13.23 12.98
C CYS A 13 8.65 -11.90 13.74
N ALA A 14 8.22 -10.87 13.02
CA ALA A 14 7.75 -9.62 13.60
C ALA A 14 6.35 -9.23 13.10
N LEU A 15 5.55 -8.66 14.00
CA LEU A 15 4.28 -8.01 13.71
C LEU A 15 4.42 -6.50 13.93
N ALA A 16 4.37 -5.74 12.85
CA ALA A 16 4.48 -4.29 12.84
C ALA A 16 3.09 -3.64 12.71
N LEU A 17 2.62 -2.96 13.76
CA LEU A 17 1.31 -2.31 13.81
C LEU A 17 1.46 -0.79 13.71
N ALA A 18 1.01 -0.22 12.59
CA ALA A 18 1.03 1.21 12.31
C ALA A 18 -0.35 1.90 12.43
N ILE A 19 -1.42 1.12 12.63
CA ILE A 19 -2.77 1.63 12.84
C ILE A 19 -2.99 2.05 14.32
N PRO A 20 -3.90 3.01 14.61
CA PRO A 20 -4.24 3.39 15.98
C PRO A 20 -4.89 2.22 16.71
N LEU A 21 -4.45 1.92 17.93
CA LEU A 21 -5.01 0.84 18.76
C LEU A 21 -5.79 1.37 19.96
N THR A 22 -5.65 2.66 20.28
CA THR A 22 -6.36 3.31 21.38
C THR A 22 -7.34 4.37 20.88
N LYS A 23 -8.35 4.67 21.71
CA LYS A 23 -9.37 5.70 21.44
C LYS A 23 -8.73 7.08 21.24
N ALA A 24 -7.72 7.37 22.06
CA ALA A 24 -6.97 8.62 22.00
C ALA A 24 -6.21 8.78 20.67
N GLU A 25 -5.46 7.76 20.25
CA GLU A 25 -4.74 7.77 18.97
C GLU A 25 -5.70 7.93 17.79
N PHE A 26 -6.80 7.17 17.77
CA PHE A 26 -7.77 7.24 16.68
C PHE A 26 -8.42 8.62 16.55
N PHE A 27 -8.78 9.25 17.67
CA PHE A 27 -9.33 10.61 17.64
C PHE A 27 -8.29 11.69 17.39
N GLY A 28 -7.03 11.47 17.77
CA GLY A 28 -5.90 12.31 17.36
C GLY A 28 -5.71 12.26 15.84
N ASP A 29 -5.77 11.07 15.24
CA ASP A 29 -5.63 10.85 13.80
C ASP A 29 -6.84 11.40 13.00
N LEU A 30 -8.00 11.60 13.64
CA LEU A 30 -9.16 12.29 13.06
C LEU A 30 -9.07 13.82 13.12
N ALA A 31 -8.14 14.39 13.89
CA ALA A 31 -8.04 15.83 14.03
C ALA A 31 -7.73 16.51 12.68
N GLU A 32 -8.23 17.74 12.53
CA GLU A 32 -7.91 18.55 11.36
C GLU A 32 -6.39 18.79 11.29
N GLY A 33 -5.82 18.68 10.09
CA GLY A 33 -4.38 18.80 9.88
C GLY A 33 -3.53 17.58 10.26
N ALA A 34 -4.10 16.52 10.85
CA ALA A 34 -3.34 15.31 11.15
C ALA A 34 -2.72 14.71 9.87
N PRO A 35 -1.42 14.30 9.88
CA PRO A 35 -0.70 13.81 8.71
C PRO A 35 -0.99 12.34 8.36
N LYS A 36 -2.19 11.86 8.70
CA LYS A 36 -2.63 10.46 8.63
C LYS A 36 -4.01 10.33 8.03
N ASP A 37 -4.32 9.25 7.32
CA ASP A 37 -5.59 9.04 6.63
C ASP A 37 -6.41 7.86 7.17
N PHE A 38 -5.84 6.93 7.94
CA PHE A 38 -6.54 5.69 8.31
C PHE A 38 -7.84 5.95 9.03
N ALA A 39 -7.81 6.70 10.15
CA ALA A 39 -9.01 7.00 10.92
C ALA A 39 -10.05 7.77 10.09
N ARG A 40 -9.58 8.70 9.24
CA ARG A 40 -10.44 9.45 8.30
C ARG A 40 -11.07 8.52 7.27
N SER A 41 -10.33 7.53 6.77
CA SER A 41 -10.84 6.52 5.83
C SER A 41 -11.92 5.64 6.47
N VAL A 42 -11.80 5.34 7.76
CA VAL A 42 -12.82 4.64 8.55
C VAL A 42 -14.06 5.52 8.69
N ALA A 43 -13.90 6.79 9.08
CA ALA A 43 -15.01 7.74 9.22
C ALA A 43 -15.76 7.99 7.89
N ARG A 44 -15.04 8.14 6.77
CA ARG A 44 -15.64 8.33 5.43
C ARG A 44 -16.54 7.17 5.00
N ARG A 45 -16.29 5.95 5.48
CA ARG A 45 -17.13 4.78 5.18
C ARG A 45 -18.41 4.73 6.01
N LEU A 46 -18.47 5.47 7.11
CA LEU A 46 -19.59 5.48 8.06
C LEU A 46 -19.97 6.93 8.41
N PRO A 47 -20.32 7.78 7.42
CA PRO A 47 -20.47 9.22 7.62
C PRO A 47 -21.65 9.61 8.53
N ALA A 48 -22.62 8.70 8.70
CA ALA A 48 -23.79 8.93 9.55
C ALA A 48 -23.54 8.72 11.05
N LEU A 49 -22.37 8.17 11.43
CA LEU A 49 -22.07 7.86 12.82
C LEU A 49 -21.40 9.03 13.54
N ARG A 50 -21.82 9.27 14.78
CA ARG A 50 -21.11 10.18 15.68
C ARG A 50 -19.73 9.61 16.02
N ARG A 51 -18.76 10.48 16.32
CA ARG A 51 -17.36 10.09 16.58
C ARG A 51 -17.24 9.05 17.67
N GLU A 52 -17.99 9.18 18.75
CA GLU A 52 -17.97 8.26 19.89
C GLU A 52 -18.45 6.88 19.46
N VAL A 53 -19.60 6.82 18.76
CA VAL A 53 -20.18 5.58 18.21
C VAL A 53 -19.24 4.92 17.19
N LEU A 54 -18.57 5.71 16.36
CA LEU A 54 -17.58 5.21 15.39
C LEU A 54 -16.44 4.44 16.08
N TRP A 55 -15.98 4.93 17.23
CA TRP A 55 -15.01 4.19 18.03
C TRP A 55 -15.67 3.05 18.80
N ASP A 56 -16.63 3.34 19.67
CA ASP A 56 -17.13 2.38 20.67
C ASP A 56 -17.77 1.15 20.01
N ASP A 57 -18.52 1.33 18.92
CA ASP A 57 -19.32 0.25 18.32
C ASP A 57 -18.67 -0.37 17.07
N HIS A 58 -17.77 0.36 16.39
CA HIS A 58 -17.21 -0.10 15.10
C HIS A 58 -15.71 -0.35 15.13
N TYR A 59 -14.90 0.65 15.47
CA TYR A 59 -13.44 0.51 15.37
C TYR A 59 -12.79 -0.08 16.64
N GLY A 60 -13.26 0.29 17.83
CA GLY A 60 -12.78 -0.19 19.12
C GLY A 60 -12.80 -1.72 19.27
N PRO A 61 -13.88 -2.43 18.90
CA PRO A 61 -13.91 -3.89 18.90
C PRO A 61 -12.85 -4.52 17.98
N LEU A 62 -12.57 -3.87 16.85
CA LEU A 62 -11.54 -4.29 15.89
C LEU A 62 -10.12 -4.02 16.44
N ALA A 63 -9.88 -2.86 17.04
CA ALA A 63 -8.62 -2.55 17.72
C ALA A 63 -8.35 -3.55 18.86
N GLY A 64 -9.34 -3.85 19.69
CA GLY A 64 -9.22 -4.85 20.75
C GLY A 64 -8.97 -6.27 20.21
N LEU A 65 -9.49 -6.62 19.03
CA LEU A 65 -9.12 -7.88 18.36
C LEU A 65 -7.64 -7.88 17.93
N VAL A 66 -7.15 -6.78 17.34
CA VAL A 66 -5.74 -6.63 16.95
C VAL A 66 -4.84 -6.76 18.17
N GLU A 67 -5.18 -6.11 19.29
CA GLU A 67 -4.44 -6.18 20.55
C GLU A 67 -4.39 -7.61 21.13
N ARG A 68 -5.51 -8.34 21.10
CA ARG A 68 -5.53 -9.75 21.53
C ARG A 68 -4.62 -10.62 20.66
N VAL A 69 -4.69 -10.47 19.34
CA VAL A 69 -3.81 -11.21 18.42
C VAL A 69 -2.34 -10.84 18.63
N ALA A 70 -2.04 -9.56 18.85
CA ALA A 70 -0.71 -9.08 19.18
C ALA A 70 -0.18 -9.69 20.49
N SER A 71 -1.03 -9.75 21.53
CA SER A 71 -0.70 -10.39 22.80
C SER A 71 -0.41 -11.89 22.62
N ASP A 72 -1.28 -12.60 21.90
CA ASP A 72 -1.11 -14.03 21.61
C ASP A 72 0.17 -14.29 20.81
N ALA A 73 0.45 -13.47 19.80
CA ALA A 73 1.66 -13.58 18.99
C ALA A 73 2.93 -13.38 19.84
N ARG A 74 2.92 -12.38 20.73
CA ARG A 74 4.02 -12.14 21.68
C ARG A 74 4.23 -13.33 22.62
N ALA A 75 3.15 -13.93 23.11
CA ALA A 75 3.21 -15.13 23.96
C ALA A 75 3.82 -16.34 23.23
N HIS A 76 3.73 -16.38 21.89
CA HIS A 76 4.40 -17.40 21.06
C HIS A 76 5.84 -17.06 20.68
N GLY A 77 6.37 -15.88 21.04
CA GLY A 77 7.74 -15.45 20.77
C GLY A 77 7.91 -14.46 19.60
N VAL A 78 6.82 -13.99 18.99
CA VAL A 78 6.87 -12.97 17.94
C VAL A 78 7.30 -11.62 18.51
N THR A 79 8.16 -10.90 17.80
CA THR A 79 8.44 -9.49 18.12
C THR A 79 7.27 -8.62 17.65
N VAL A 80 6.58 -7.98 18.59
CA VAL A 80 5.43 -7.13 18.27
C VAL A 80 5.74 -5.68 18.56
N ALA A 81 5.66 -4.83 17.54
CA ALA A 81 5.84 -3.39 17.63
C ALA A 81 4.53 -2.66 17.31
N THR A 82 4.16 -1.69 18.16
CA THR A 82 2.99 -0.82 18.00
C THR A 82 3.46 0.60 17.77
N GLY A 83 2.71 1.40 17.02
CA GLY A 83 3.14 2.75 16.67
C GLY A 83 4.41 2.72 15.81
N VAL A 84 4.50 1.77 14.88
CA VAL A 84 5.68 1.56 14.03
C VAL A 84 5.95 2.76 13.13
N THR A 85 7.17 3.30 13.25
CA THR A 85 7.72 4.31 12.34
C THR A 85 8.47 3.68 11.16
N LEU A 86 8.90 4.50 10.19
CA LEU A 86 9.75 4.02 9.09
C LEU A 86 11.08 3.45 9.59
N ALA A 87 11.66 4.04 10.63
CA ALA A 87 12.90 3.57 11.23
C ALA A 87 12.71 2.22 11.93
N ASP A 88 11.59 2.03 12.64
CA ASP A 88 11.25 0.76 13.27
C ASP A 88 11.05 -0.33 12.22
N LEU A 89 10.36 -0.03 11.12
CA LEU A 89 10.16 -0.99 10.03
C LEU A 89 11.50 -1.48 9.46
N ARG A 90 12.45 -0.57 9.21
CA ARG A 90 13.81 -0.92 8.77
C ARG A 90 14.51 -1.81 9.81
N ALA A 91 14.42 -1.47 11.10
CA ALA A 91 15.04 -2.24 12.16
C ALA A 91 14.45 -3.66 12.29
N LEU A 92 13.13 -3.80 12.11
CA LEU A 92 12.46 -5.10 12.11
C LEU A 92 12.89 -5.95 10.90
N LEU A 93 12.93 -5.37 9.70
CA LEU A 93 13.37 -6.06 8.48
C LEU A 93 14.84 -6.48 8.53
N ALA A 94 15.69 -5.74 9.24
CA ALA A 94 17.08 -6.12 9.45
C ALA A 94 17.27 -7.32 10.41
N ARG A 95 16.28 -7.59 11.28
CA ARG A 95 16.39 -8.56 12.38
C ARG A 95 15.58 -9.83 12.18
N HIS A 96 14.46 -9.74 11.46
CA HIS A 96 13.47 -10.81 11.37
C HIS A 96 13.39 -11.37 9.96
N ALA A 97 13.15 -12.68 9.87
CA ALA A 97 12.97 -13.39 8.62
C ALA A 97 11.63 -13.14 7.96
N ALA A 98 10.59 -12.91 8.77
CA ALA A 98 9.25 -12.63 8.32
C ALA A 98 8.73 -11.39 9.05
N VAL A 99 8.29 -10.38 8.32
CA VAL A 99 7.71 -9.16 8.88
C VAL A 99 6.32 -8.97 8.30
N THR A 100 5.30 -9.02 9.14
CA THR A 100 3.92 -8.65 8.77
C THR A 100 3.69 -7.19 9.12
N LEU A 101 3.37 -6.37 8.12
CA LEU A 101 3.06 -4.95 8.30
C LEU A 101 1.55 -4.71 8.22
N VAL A 102 1.00 -4.21 9.32
CA VAL A 102 -0.38 -3.73 9.43
C VAL A 102 -0.37 -2.21 9.34
N ALA A 103 -0.44 -1.72 8.11
CA ALA A 103 -0.43 -0.29 7.78
C ALA A 103 -1.62 0.05 6.88
N HIS A 104 -2.00 1.33 6.88
CA HIS A 104 -2.96 1.85 5.91
C HIS A 104 -2.27 2.23 4.61
N TRP A 105 -3.04 2.16 3.53
CA TRP A 105 -2.63 2.58 2.20
C TRP A 105 -3.70 3.47 1.60
N ARG A 106 -3.29 4.52 0.89
CA ARG A 106 -4.16 5.35 0.04
C ARG A 106 -3.54 5.55 -1.33
N PHE A 107 -4.36 5.91 -2.32
CA PHE A 107 -3.91 6.29 -3.64
C PHE A 107 -3.91 7.83 -3.76
N PRO A 108 -2.83 8.53 -3.38
CA PRO A 108 -2.83 9.99 -3.37
C PRO A 108 -2.88 10.56 -4.80
N PRO A 109 -3.73 11.56 -5.08
CA PRO A 109 -3.71 12.25 -6.38
C PRO A 109 -2.40 13.02 -6.53
N ILE A 110 -1.89 13.12 -7.76
CA ILE A 110 -0.76 14.00 -8.09
C ILE A 110 -1.24 15.44 -7.93
N LEU A 111 -0.61 16.19 -7.04
CA LEU A 111 -0.89 17.60 -6.84
C LEU A 111 0.02 18.44 -7.74
N PRO A 112 -0.38 19.68 -8.09
CA PRO A 112 0.50 20.58 -8.86
C PRO A 112 1.87 20.79 -8.18
N GLY A 113 1.90 20.86 -6.84
CA GLY A 113 3.12 20.98 -6.05
C GLY A 113 4.01 19.73 -6.01
N ASP A 114 3.51 18.59 -6.50
CA ASP A 114 4.32 17.38 -6.64
C ASP A 114 5.22 17.44 -7.89
N ILE A 115 4.86 18.26 -8.88
CA ILE A 115 5.61 18.41 -10.13
C ILE A 115 6.77 19.38 -9.90
N VAL A 116 7.99 18.85 -9.97
CA VAL A 116 9.24 19.61 -9.82
C VAL A 116 9.66 20.25 -11.14
N ASP A 117 9.52 19.51 -12.23
CA ASP A 117 9.90 19.98 -13.57
C ASP A 117 8.84 19.56 -14.60
N ALA A 118 7.87 20.43 -14.83
CA ALA A 118 6.83 20.22 -15.83
C ALA A 118 7.40 20.10 -17.26
N GLY A 119 8.49 20.80 -17.57
CA GLY A 119 9.13 20.78 -18.88
C GLY A 119 9.76 19.42 -19.18
N GLU A 120 10.43 18.81 -18.20
CA GLU A 120 10.99 17.45 -18.31
C GLU A 120 9.87 16.42 -18.57
N ILE A 121 8.73 16.51 -17.87
CA ILE A 121 7.57 15.62 -18.12
C ILE A 121 7.07 15.76 -19.56
N VAL A 122 6.80 16.99 -20.02
CA VAL A 122 6.33 17.24 -21.39
C VAL A 122 7.33 16.74 -22.43
N ALA A 123 8.62 17.01 -22.25
CA ALA A 123 9.68 16.58 -23.16
C ALA A 123 9.81 15.05 -23.22
N ALA A 124 9.67 14.37 -22.09
CA ALA A 124 9.68 12.91 -22.00
C ALA A 124 8.43 12.27 -22.62
N LEU A 125 7.26 12.89 -22.48
CA LEU A 125 6.03 12.44 -23.14
C LEU A 125 6.07 12.67 -24.66
N ALA A 126 6.75 13.71 -25.14
CA ALA A 126 6.97 13.89 -26.58
C ALA A 126 7.80 12.75 -27.19
N ARG A 127 8.78 12.24 -26.45
CA ARG A 127 9.71 11.16 -26.85
C ARG A 127 9.70 10.02 -25.83
N PRO A 128 8.64 9.20 -25.80
CA PRO A 128 8.43 8.22 -24.74
C PRO A 128 9.49 7.11 -24.80
N SER A 129 10.10 6.81 -23.66
CA SER A 129 11.21 5.85 -23.54
C SER A 129 10.81 4.53 -22.89
N CYS A 130 9.64 4.46 -22.24
CA CYS A 130 9.15 3.24 -21.59
C CYS A 130 7.64 3.03 -21.84
N ALA A 131 7.09 1.91 -21.36
CA ALA A 131 5.67 1.59 -21.50
C ALA A 131 4.76 2.63 -20.82
N VAL A 132 5.15 3.12 -19.63
CA VAL A 132 4.40 4.14 -18.88
C VAL A 132 4.29 5.44 -19.68
N THR A 133 5.42 5.98 -20.17
CA THR A 133 5.42 7.23 -20.95
C THR A 133 4.69 7.09 -22.29
N ARG A 134 4.71 5.91 -22.93
CA ARG A 134 3.95 5.66 -24.17
C ARG A 134 2.45 5.72 -23.90
N HIS A 135 1.99 5.01 -22.87
CA HIS A 135 0.58 4.98 -22.51
C HIS A 135 0.07 6.36 -22.06
N LEU A 136 0.86 7.10 -21.27
CA LEU A 136 0.54 8.48 -20.92
C LEU A 136 0.46 9.38 -22.16
N LYS A 137 1.41 9.27 -23.10
CA LYS A 137 1.37 10.04 -24.36
C LYS A 137 0.10 9.75 -25.16
N GLU A 138 -0.28 8.48 -25.30
CA GLU A 138 -1.48 8.07 -26.02
C GLU A 138 -2.75 8.64 -25.36
N HIS A 139 -2.88 8.49 -24.03
CA HIS A 139 -4.02 9.00 -23.27
C HIS A 139 -4.13 10.52 -23.33
N LEU A 140 -3.01 11.22 -23.07
CA LEU A 140 -2.97 12.69 -23.08
C LEU A 140 -3.13 13.24 -24.49
N GLY A 141 -2.58 12.59 -25.52
CA GLY A 141 -2.75 13.01 -26.92
C GLY A 141 -4.19 12.94 -27.40
N ALA A 142 -4.98 11.98 -26.90
CA ALA A 142 -6.39 11.84 -27.23
C ALA A 142 -7.28 12.89 -26.53
N LYS A 143 -6.97 13.23 -25.27
CA LYS A 143 -7.82 14.13 -24.46
C LYS A 143 -7.36 15.58 -24.37
N GLN A 144 -6.04 15.81 -24.44
CA GLN A 144 -5.40 17.10 -24.18
C GLN A 144 -4.19 17.30 -25.13
N PRO A 145 -4.39 17.31 -26.46
CA PRO A 145 -3.29 17.40 -27.43
C PRO A 145 -2.42 18.66 -27.25
N ASP A 146 -3.01 19.77 -26.78
CA ASP A 146 -2.31 21.03 -26.53
C ASP A 146 -1.24 20.95 -25.43
N LEU A 147 -1.30 19.96 -24.52
CA LEU A 147 -0.24 19.74 -23.54
C LEU A 147 1.01 19.08 -24.14
N LEU A 148 0.85 18.38 -25.27
CA LEU A 148 1.92 17.64 -25.92
C LEU A 148 2.43 18.33 -27.20
N ALA A 149 1.84 19.46 -27.58
CA ALA A 149 2.25 20.22 -28.75
C ALA A 149 3.73 20.67 -28.63
N PRO A 150 4.49 20.73 -29.74
CA PRO A 150 5.83 21.28 -29.72
C PRO A 150 5.83 22.70 -29.14
N GLY A 151 6.66 22.95 -28.13
CA GLY A 151 6.70 24.24 -27.45
C GLY A 151 5.54 24.49 -26.48
N ALA A 152 4.71 23.48 -26.13
CA ALA A 152 3.60 23.64 -25.18
C ALA A 152 4.03 24.22 -23.83
N ALA A 153 5.27 23.99 -23.39
CA ALA A 153 5.82 24.58 -22.18
C ALA A 153 6.34 26.02 -22.36
N ALA A 154 6.68 26.43 -23.58
CA ALA A 154 7.26 27.74 -23.84
C ALA A 154 6.19 28.84 -23.69
N GLY A 155 6.47 29.82 -22.83
CA GLY A 155 5.59 30.97 -22.61
C GLY A 155 4.34 30.71 -21.78
N ARG A 156 4.12 29.47 -21.29
CA ARG A 156 3.08 29.21 -20.30
C ARG A 156 3.56 29.62 -18.91
N ASP A 157 2.62 30.10 -18.11
CA ASP A 157 2.83 30.25 -16.68
C ASP A 157 3.17 28.86 -16.06
N PRO A 158 4.29 28.71 -15.34
CA PRO A 158 4.69 27.43 -14.76
C PRO A 158 3.64 26.82 -13.82
N ALA A 159 2.96 27.65 -13.02
CA ALA A 159 1.93 27.16 -12.10
C ALA A 159 0.72 26.59 -12.84
N ALA A 160 0.24 27.30 -13.87
CA ALA A 160 -0.81 26.81 -14.76
C ALA A 160 -0.41 25.50 -15.46
N LEU A 161 0.84 25.38 -15.94
CA LEU A 161 1.33 24.16 -16.58
C LEU A 161 1.36 22.97 -15.61
N CYS A 162 1.87 23.15 -14.39
CA CYS A 162 1.83 22.12 -13.35
C CYS A 162 0.40 21.71 -13.01
N ALA A 163 -0.53 22.67 -12.91
CA ALA A 163 -1.93 22.39 -12.64
C ALA A 163 -2.58 21.54 -13.74
N SER A 164 -2.36 21.91 -15.02
CA SER A 164 -2.87 21.13 -16.16
C SER A 164 -2.27 19.73 -16.23
N LEU A 165 -0.95 19.59 -16.03
CA LEU A 165 -0.30 18.29 -16.03
C LEU A 165 -0.79 17.39 -14.88
N ALA A 166 -0.91 17.93 -13.66
CA ALA A 166 -1.43 17.18 -12.53
C ALA A 166 -2.85 16.65 -12.80
N ALA A 167 -3.73 17.51 -13.35
CA ALA A 167 -5.08 17.10 -13.75
C ALA A 167 -5.06 16.01 -14.83
N ALA A 168 -4.25 16.15 -15.87
CA ALA A 168 -4.13 15.20 -16.96
C ALA A 168 -3.59 13.83 -16.50
N LEU A 169 -2.57 13.84 -15.64
CA LEU A 169 -2.00 12.62 -15.08
C LEU A 169 -3.00 11.92 -14.15
N ASN A 170 -3.74 12.67 -13.32
CA ASN A 170 -4.78 12.07 -12.47
C ASN A 170 -5.92 11.45 -13.29
N ASP A 171 -6.36 12.10 -14.37
CA ASP A 171 -7.35 11.54 -15.29
C ASP A 171 -6.85 10.23 -15.96
N ALA A 172 -5.56 10.14 -16.29
CA ALA A 172 -4.96 8.90 -16.80
C ALA A 172 -4.88 7.80 -15.73
N LEU A 173 -4.68 8.17 -14.46
CA LEU A 173 -4.58 7.24 -13.33
C LEU A 173 -5.93 6.77 -12.79
N GLU A 174 -7.01 7.50 -13.08
CA GLU A 174 -8.34 7.28 -12.52
C GLU A 174 -8.87 5.84 -12.70
N PRO A 175 -8.75 5.18 -13.88
CA PRO A 175 -9.21 3.80 -14.02
C PRO A 175 -8.52 2.83 -13.06
N THR A 176 -7.21 3.01 -12.83
CA THR A 176 -6.43 2.19 -11.91
C THR A 176 -6.77 2.53 -10.45
N ARG A 177 -6.99 3.80 -10.13
CA ARG A 177 -7.47 4.23 -8.82
C ARG A 177 -8.82 3.60 -8.48
N LEU A 178 -9.80 3.67 -9.40
CA LEU A 178 -11.12 3.07 -9.22
C LEU A 178 -11.05 1.55 -9.08
N HIS A 179 -10.14 0.88 -9.79
CA HIS A 179 -9.92 -0.56 -9.64
C HIS A 179 -9.47 -0.93 -8.21
N TYR A 180 -8.58 -0.14 -7.60
CA TYR A 180 -8.01 -0.45 -6.27
C TYR A 180 -8.77 0.15 -5.08
N GLU A 181 -9.36 1.33 -5.24
CA GLU A 181 -10.13 2.03 -4.19
C GLU A 181 -11.64 1.81 -4.30
N GLY A 182 -12.10 1.17 -5.37
CA GLY A 182 -13.52 0.90 -5.62
C GLY A 182 -14.22 0.10 -4.52
N PRO A 183 -15.57 0.00 -4.59
CA PRO A 183 -16.35 -0.75 -3.61
C PRO A 183 -15.76 -2.15 -3.38
N ARG A 184 -15.66 -2.58 -2.12
CA ARG A 184 -15.06 -3.89 -1.74
C ARG A 184 -15.72 -5.09 -2.43
N ASN A 185 -16.98 -4.93 -2.84
CA ASN A 185 -17.68 -5.83 -3.74
C ASN A 185 -17.92 -5.09 -5.06
N PRO A 186 -16.99 -5.09 -6.02
CA PRO A 186 -17.47 -4.99 -7.39
C PRO A 186 -18.43 -6.17 -7.57
N ALA A 187 -19.60 -5.93 -8.19
CA ALA A 187 -20.42 -7.03 -8.66
C ALA A 187 -19.49 -8.06 -9.34
N PRO A 188 -19.70 -9.38 -9.16
CA PRO A 188 -18.92 -10.37 -9.89
C PRO A 188 -18.84 -9.90 -11.35
N PRO A 189 -17.65 -9.86 -11.96
CA PRO A 189 -17.51 -9.34 -13.31
C PRO A 189 -18.60 -10.00 -14.14
N GLY A 190 -19.53 -9.21 -14.67
CA GLY A 190 -20.44 -9.72 -15.66
C GLY A 190 -19.62 -10.29 -16.82
N PRO A 191 -20.26 -10.93 -17.81
CA PRO A 191 -19.59 -11.26 -19.06
C PRO A 191 -18.84 -10.04 -19.68
N ASP A 192 -19.22 -8.81 -19.31
CA ASP A 192 -18.58 -7.54 -19.70
C ASP A 192 -17.68 -6.92 -18.61
N GLY A 193 -17.23 -7.70 -17.62
CA GLY A 193 -16.38 -7.20 -16.54
C GLY A 193 -15.17 -6.45 -17.12
N ALA A 194 -15.11 -5.14 -16.87
CA ALA A 194 -14.05 -4.29 -17.39
C ALA A 194 -12.70 -4.96 -17.07
N PRO A 195 -11.89 -5.31 -18.09
CA PRO A 195 -10.64 -5.99 -17.87
C PRO A 195 -9.78 -5.16 -16.91
N ALA A 196 -9.02 -5.83 -16.04
CA ALA A 196 -8.02 -5.14 -15.22
C ALA A 196 -7.20 -4.24 -16.15
N PRO A 197 -6.94 -2.97 -15.78
CA PRO A 197 -6.31 -2.02 -16.68
C PRO A 197 -5.01 -2.64 -17.24
N PRO A 198 -4.86 -2.69 -18.58
CA PRO A 198 -3.86 -3.51 -19.27
C PRO A 198 -2.42 -3.12 -18.90
N LEU A 199 -2.24 -1.89 -18.43
CA LEU A 199 -1.07 -1.43 -17.72
C LEU A 199 -1.56 -1.02 -16.33
N ARG A 200 -0.96 -1.57 -15.27
CA ARG A 200 -1.13 -1.07 -13.90
C ARG A 200 -0.48 0.31 -13.79
N LEU A 201 -1.05 1.29 -14.50
CA LEU A 201 -0.63 2.68 -14.50
C LEU A 201 -0.97 3.25 -13.13
N THR A 202 -0.02 3.08 -12.22
CA THR A 202 -0.11 3.55 -10.84
C THR A 202 0.68 4.83 -10.71
N ARG A 203 0.37 5.65 -9.71
CA ARG A 203 1.18 6.81 -9.39
C ARG A 203 2.66 6.44 -9.21
N VAL A 204 2.96 5.31 -8.55
CA VAL A 204 4.33 4.81 -8.37
C VAL A 204 5.04 4.56 -9.70
N ALA A 205 4.35 3.95 -10.67
CA ALA A 205 4.92 3.74 -11.99
C ALA A 205 5.20 5.07 -12.72
N VAL A 206 4.36 6.09 -12.50
CA VAL A 206 4.58 7.45 -13.03
C VAL A 206 5.76 8.12 -12.33
N GLU A 207 5.88 8.03 -11.01
CA GLU A 207 7.02 8.54 -10.24
C GLU A 207 8.34 7.90 -10.68
N GLU A 208 8.36 6.59 -10.91
CA GLU A 208 9.53 5.87 -11.45
C GLU A 208 9.89 6.28 -12.88
N ALA A 209 8.90 6.65 -13.69
CA ALA A 209 9.14 7.16 -15.05
C ALA A 209 9.67 8.60 -15.07
N PHE A 210 9.46 9.36 -13.98
CA PHE A 210 9.84 10.78 -13.86
C PHE A 210 10.58 11.09 -12.55
N PRO A 211 11.69 10.39 -12.23
CA PRO A 211 12.27 10.40 -10.88
C PRO A 211 12.82 11.77 -10.42
N ARG A 212 13.10 12.68 -11.36
CA ARG A 212 13.57 14.05 -11.07
C ARG A 212 12.49 15.11 -11.21
N ALA A 213 11.44 14.80 -11.95
CA ALA A 213 10.40 15.74 -12.33
C ALA A 213 9.12 15.60 -11.50
N LEU A 214 8.97 14.50 -10.75
CA LEU A 214 7.80 14.23 -9.91
C LEU A 214 8.21 13.74 -8.51
N ARG A 215 7.67 14.38 -7.47
CA ARG A 215 7.84 13.97 -6.07
C ARG A 215 6.94 12.78 -5.73
N GLY A 216 7.46 11.91 -4.86
CA GLY A 216 6.74 10.78 -4.30
C GLY A 216 5.53 11.22 -3.46
N GLY A 217 4.37 10.62 -3.70
CA GLY A 217 3.14 10.91 -2.98
C GLY A 217 2.99 10.19 -1.65
N PRO A 218 2.35 10.81 -0.64
CA PRO A 218 2.11 10.20 0.66
C PRO A 218 1.10 9.04 0.56
N ALA A 219 1.58 7.80 0.53
CA ALA A 219 0.78 6.61 0.21
C ALA A 219 0.68 5.60 1.37
N VAL A 220 1.78 5.31 2.07
CA VAL A 220 1.84 4.31 3.13
C VAL A 220 1.78 4.99 4.48
N GLU A 221 0.78 4.68 5.30
CA GLU A 221 0.64 5.27 6.62
C GLU A 221 1.41 4.50 7.68
N LEU A 222 2.38 5.16 8.29
CA LEU A 222 3.07 4.71 9.49
C LEU A 222 2.67 5.61 10.68
N SER A 223 3.17 5.32 11.88
CA SER A 223 2.69 5.97 13.11
C SER A 223 2.96 7.46 13.18
N GLU A 224 3.95 7.95 12.46
CA GLU A 224 4.37 9.34 12.43
C GLU A 224 3.72 10.14 11.29
N ARG A 225 3.52 9.53 10.11
CA ARG A 225 2.91 10.16 8.93
C ARG A 225 2.64 9.17 7.80
N LEU A 226 2.03 9.66 6.73
CA LEU A 226 2.06 9.03 5.40
C LEU A 226 3.42 9.23 4.72
N HIS A 227 4.03 8.14 4.26
CA HIS A 227 5.30 8.13 3.53
C HIS A 227 5.10 7.84 2.04
N PRO A 228 5.96 8.39 1.17
CA PRO A 228 6.16 7.91 -0.18
C PRO A 228 6.49 6.42 -0.25
N VAL A 229 6.07 5.78 -1.33
CA VAL A 229 6.37 4.36 -1.59
C VAL A 229 7.87 4.13 -1.69
N GLY A 230 8.59 5.06 -2.34
CA GLY A 230 10.04 5.04 -2.43
C GLY A 230 10.71 4.93 -1.05
N ASP A 231 10.29 5.74 -0.08
CA ASP A 231 10.84 5.74 1.28
C ASP A 231 10.65 4.37 1.96
N VAL A 232 9.49 3.74 1.78
CA VAL A 232 9.22 2.40 2.34
C VAL A 232 10.03 1.31 1.63
N VAL A 233 10.23 1.42 0.32
CA VAL A 233 11.10 0.49 -0.42
C VAL A 233 12.56 0.63 0.04
N GLU A 234 13.04 1.85 0.28
CA GLU A 234 14.38 2.11 0.82
C GLU A 234 14.51 1.73 2.31
N ALA A 235 13.41 1.46 3.02
CA ALA A 235 13.46 0.86 4.35
C ALA A 235 13.77 -0.64 4.29
N VAL A 236 13.55 -1.31 3.15
CA VAL A 236 13.89 -2.72 2.96
C VAL A 236 15.39 -2.84 2.66
N PRO A 237 16.17 -3.60 3.48
CA PRO A 237 17.60 -3.80 3.22
C PRO A 237 17.86 -4.44 1.85
N ASP A 238 18.94 -4.04 1.15
CA ASP A 238 19.28 -4.54 -0.20
C ASP A 238 19.44 -6.07 -0.26
N GLY A 239 19.95 -6.66 0.83
CA GLY A 239 20.14 -8.10 0.97
C GLY A 239 18.99 -8.84 1.65
N PHE A 240 17.85 -8.19 1.90
CA PHE A 240 16.72 -8.85 2.56
C PHE A 240 16.17 -9.96 1.66
N ASP A 241 16.24 -11.20 2.15
CA ASP A 241 15.81 -12.42 1.47
C ASP A 241 14.62 -13.11 2.16
N GLY A 242 14.05 -12.44 3.16
CA GLY A 242 12.92 -12.92 3.96
C GLY A 242 11.55 -12.67 3.33
N VAL A 243 10.52 -12.74 4.16
CA VAL A 243 9.12 -12.50 3.79
C VAL A 243 8.64 -11.16 4.34
N ILE A 244 8.04 -10.35 3.47
CA ILE A 244 7.27 -9.16 3.87
C ILE A 244 5.80 -9.47 3.61
N ASP A 245 5.02 -9.65 4.67
CA ASP A 245 3.58 -9.84 4.56
C ASP A 245 2.86 -8.50 4.67
N LEU A 246 2.39 -8.02 3.52
CA LEU A 246 1.59 -6.82 3.37
C LEU A 246 0.10 -7.15 3.21
N SER A 247 -0.32 -8.39 3.47
CA SER A 247 -1.67 -8.87 3.19
C SER A 247 -2.74 -8.35 4.18
N VAL A 248 -2.44 -7.30 4.94
CA VAL A 248 -3.41 -6.70 5.87
C VAL A 248 -4.13 -5.48 5.27
N CYS A 249 -3.59 -4.90 4.20
CA CYS A 249 -4.23 -3.82 3.42
C CYS A 249 -4.26 -4.12 1.91
N ASN A 250 -4.70 -3.15 1.10
CA ASN A 250 -4.51 -3.20 -0.35
C ASN A 250 -3.09 -2.71 -0.67
N SER A 251 -2.17 -3.66 -0.85
CA SER A 251 -0.74 -3.43 -0.85
C SER A 251 -0.04 -3.90 -2.12
N ILE A 252 -0.79 -4.29 -3.15
CA ILE A 252 -0.22 -4.83 -4.38
C ILE A 252 0.76 -3.86 -5.05
N ILE A 253 0.44 -2.56 -5.06
CA ILE A 253 1.30 -1.51 -5.62
C ILE A 253 2.62 -1.41 -4.81
N LEU A 254 2.53 -1.40 -3.49
CA LEU A 254 3.70 -1.38 -2.61
C LEU A 254 4.56 -2.64 -2.82
N GLY A 255 3.93 -3.82 -2.86
CA GLY A 255 4.66 -5.07 -3.00
C GLY A 255 5.31 -5.23 -4.36
N GLU A 256 4.69 -4.75 -5.44
CA GLU A 256 5.34 -4.67 -6.75
C GLU A 256 6.55 -3.74 -6.73
N ALA A 257 6.43 -2.55 -6.12
CA ALA A 257 7.53 -1.60 -6.00
C ALA A 257 8.71 -2.20 -5.20
N ILE A 258 8.42 -2.89 -4.08
CA ILE A 258 9.43 -3.62 -3.31
C ILE A 258 10.06 -4.70 -4.19
N LYS A 259 9.27 -5.57 -4.84
CA LYS A 259 9.82 -6.68 -5.64
C LYS A 259 10.69 -6.22 -6.81
N ARG A 260 10.39 -5.07 -7.42
CA ARG A 260 11.22 -4.48 -8.49
C ARG A 260 12.61 -4.07 -7.98
N ARG A 261 12.72 -3.51 -6.78
CA ARG A 261 14.00 -3.03 -6.22
C ARG A 261 14.71 -4.06 -5.33
N ARG A 262 13.96 -5.00 -4.75
CA ARG A 262 14.41 -6.01 -3.79
C ARG A 262 13.99 -7.39 -4.29
N GLY A 263 14.69 -7.83 -5.34
CA GLY A 263 14.37 -9.09 -6.03
C GLY A 263 14.51 -10.34 -5.16
N ALA A 264 15.32 -10.28 -4.10
CA ALA A 264 15.64 -11.41 -3.23
C ALA A 264 14.54 -11.80 -2.23
N CYS A 265 13.66 -10.87 -1.83
CA CYS A 265 12.64 -11.17 -0.83
C CYS A 265 11.37 -11.77 -1.43
N LEU A 266 10.54 -12.38 -0.58
CA LEU A 266 9.15 -12.69 -0.91
C LEU A 266 8.25 -11.60 -0.34
N VAL A 267 7.27 -11.17 -1.14
CA VAL A 267 6.29 -10.19 -0.69
C VAL A 267 4.91 -10.79 -0.86
N VAL A 268 4.19 -10.93 0.25
CA VAL A 268 2.80 -11.39 0.24
C VAL A 268 1.91 -10.17 0.20
N VAL A 269 1.05 -10.10 -0.82
CA VAL A 269 0.13 -8.98 -1.03
C VAL A 269 -1.29 -9.49 -1.20
N ASN A 270 -2.25 -8.57 -1.13
CA ASN A 270 -3.58 -8.83 -1.65
C ASN A 270 -3.86 -7.95 -2.85
N GLU A 271 -4.56 -8.54 -3.81
CA GLU A 271 -5.15 -7.81 -4.91
C GLU A 271 -6.39 -7.01 -4.48
N ARG A 272 -7.16 -7.52 -3.51
CA ARG A 272 -8.39 -6.89 -3.04
C ARG A 272 -8.26 -6.34 -1.62
N PRO A 273 -9.00 -5.29 -1.25
CA PRO A 273 -9.01 -4.77 0.11
C PRO A 273 -9.33 -5.86 1.12
N ALA A 274 -8.41 -6.09 2.06
CA ALA A 274 -8.62 -7.07 3.10
C ALA A 274 -9.52 -6.55 4.23
N MET A 275 -10.27 -7.46 4.85
CA MET A 275 -10.87 -7.21 6.16
C MET A 275 -9.81 -7.42 7.24
N LEU A 276 -9.46 -6.36 7.96
CA LEU A 276 -8.45 -6.39 9.02
C LEU A 276 -8.73 -7.50 10.03
N SER A 277 -9.99 -7.67 10.47
CA SER A 277 -10.37 -8.72 11.42
C SER A 277 -10.01 -10.12 10.93
N PHE A 278 -10.38 -10.46 9.70
CA PHE A 278 -10.05 -11.75 9.09
C PHE A 278 -8.55 -11.96 8.99
N ARG A 279 -7.78 -10.92 8.64
CA ARG A 279 -6.33 -11.01 8.51
C ARG A 279 -5.62 -11.19 9.84
N MET A 280 -6.05 -10.50 10.88
CA MET A 280 -5.49 -10.72 12.22
C MET A 280 -5.79 -12.12 12.74
N VAL A 281 -7.01 -12.63 12.51
CA VAL A 281 -7.35 -14.02 12.85
C VAL A 281 -6.46 -15.01 12.08
N ARG A 282 -6.30 -14.82 10.77
CA ARG A 282 -5.40 -15.64 9.95
C ARG A 282 -3.97 -15.59 10.46
N TYR A 283 -3.45 -14.41 10.77
CA TYR A 283 -2.11 -14.23 11.34
C TYR A 283 -1.93 -15.01 12.64
N LYS A 284 -2.92 -14.96 13.54
CA LYS A 284 -2.91 -15.77 14.78
C LYS A 284 -2.74 -17.27 14.49
N TYR A 285 -3.46 -17.81 13.50
CA TYR A 285 -3.32 -19.22 13.13
C TYR A 285 -1.97 -19.52 12.47
N ILE A 286 -1.44 -18.61 11.64
CA ILE A 286 -0.08 -18.75 11.06
C ILE A 286 0.94 -18.91 12.18
N ILE A 287 0.92 -18.01 13.17
CA ILE A 287 1.87 -18.04 14.29
C ILE A 287 1.68 -19.29 15.15
N ARG A 288 0.44 -19.73 15.39
CA ARG A 288 0.16 -20.97 16.14
C ARG A 288 0.76 -22.19 15.44
N ASP A 289 0.64 -22.28 14.13
CA ASP A 289 1.17 -23.41 13.37
C ASP A 289 2.71 -23.36 13.31
N LEU A 290 3.30 -22.19 13.10
CA LEU A 290 4.76 -22.00 13.18
C LEU A 290 5.34 -22.31 14.57
N HIS A 291 4.57 -22.05 15.64
CA HIS A 291 4.96 -22.40 17.01
C HIS A 291 4.99 -23.91 17.24
N ARG A 292 4.09 -24.67 16.60
CA ARG A 292 4.06 -26.13 16.69
C ARG A 292 5.21 -26.77 15.91
N GLU A 293 5.47 -26.27 14.70
CA GLU A 293 6.56 -26.75 13.87
C GLU A 293 7.09 -25.59 13.00
N PRO A 294 8.40 -25.28 13.04
CA PRO A 294 8.99 -24.31 12.14
C PRO A 294 8.69 -24.67 10.68
N ALA A 295 8.27 -23.72 9.86
CA ALA A 295 7.91 -23.99 8.46
C ALA A 295 8.19 -22.76 7.61
N ARG A 296 8.08 -22.87 6.28
CA ARG A 296 8.03 -21.69 5.44
C ARG A 296 6.75 -20.92 5.75
N TYR A 297 6.87 -19.61 5.91
CA TYR A 297 5.75 -18.73 6.21
C TYR A 297 4.67 -18.85 5.13
N THR A 298 5.07 -18.84 3.85
CA THR A 298 4.11 -18.93 2.74
C THR A 298 3.42 -20.30 2.65
N ASP A 299 4.12 -21.40 2.98
CA ASP A 299 3.50 -22.74 3.01
C ASP A 299 2.39 -22.81 4.07
N VAL A 300 2.62 -22.23 5.27
CA VAL A 300 1.60 -22.15 6.33
C VAL A 300 0.42 -21.29 5.86
N MET A 301 0.68 -20.17 5.19
CA MET A 301 -0.37 -19.33 4.63
C MET A 301 -1.24 -20.08 3.61
N ILE A 302 -0.63 -20.83 2.70
CA ILE A 302 -1.33 -21.60 1.67
C ILE A 302 -2.22 -22.66 2.31
N ARG A 303 -1.68 -23.48 3.23
CA ARG A 303 -2.45 -24.51 3.94
C ARG A 303 -3.65 -23.93 4.69
N LEU A 304 -3.48 -22.80 5.35
CA LEU A 304 -4.60 -22.13 6.04
C LEU A 304 -5.66 -21.62 5.05
N SER A 305 -5.24 -21.12 3.89
CA SER A 305 -6.18 -20.73 2.83
C SER A 305 -6.98 -21.93 2.32
N GLU A 306 -6.33 -23.07 2.09
CA GLU A 306 -6.99 -24.32 1.67
C GLU A 306 -7.96 -24.80 2.74
N ALA A 307 -7.58 -24.79 4.02
CA ALA A 307 -8.44 -25.19 5.12
C ALA A 307 -9.69 -24.31 5.27
N VAL A 308 -9.59 -22.99 5.02
CA VAL A 308 -10.75 -22.08 4.96
C VAL A 308 -11.70 -22.48 3.83
N LEU A 309 -11.15 -22.75 2.63
CA LEU A 309 -11.95 -23.11 1.45
C LEU A 309 -12.67 -24.45 1.64
N ASP A 310 -12.00 -25.41 2.28
CA ASP A 310 -12.56 -26.73 2.59
C ASP A 310 -13.52 -26.75 3.80
N ARG A 311 -13.74 -25.61 4.46
CA ARG A 311 -14.54 -25.47 5.69
C ARG A 311 -14.05 -26.37 6.85
N ARG A 312 -12.73 -26.53 6.99
CA ARG A 312 -12.09 -27.40 8.00
C ARG A 312 -11.56 -26.65 9.24
N LEU A 313 -11.94 -25.38 9.43
CA LEU A 313 -11.47 -24.51 10.52
C LEU A 313 -12.54 -24.25 11.58
#